data_AF-A0A960S1U9-F1
#
_entry.id   AF-A0A960S1U9-F1
#
_cell.length_a   1.000
_cell.length_b   1.000
_cell.length_c   1.000
_cell.angle_alpha   90.00
_cell.angle_beta   90.00
_cell.angle_gamma   90.00
#
_symmetry.space_group_name_H-M   'P 1'
#
loop_
_entity.id
_entity.type
_entity.pdbx_description
1 polymer ?
#
loop_
_entity_poly.entity_id
_entity_poly.type
_entity_poly.pdbx_seq_one_letter_code
_entity_poly.pdbx_strand_id
1 'polypeptide(L)'
;MCATKKNRNNLLTYGKYYQLIEGIKYFQTEQTIIRFEVSRILLGTFVIIGALYFAGVHLSHFHPMRISIIVPILAIILIHTRMIEDLIIKERLRISSFAQAIKLEQEHDWLPKYNTNMFHHGVKEHHGSGHRKVKYYLGCIGILMLISATSFCLSDLTKNYYILSLFILLYVGIYTLYYRLTIVWVGKTSSMISKLKGKHGK
;
A
#
# COMPACT_ATOMS: atom_id res chain seq x y z
N MET A 1 -20.86 39.50 -25.58
CA MET A 1 -19.42 39.80 -25.42
C MET A 1 -18.61 38.54 -25.72
N CYS A 2 -17.82 38.53 -26.81
CA CYS A 2 -17.08 37.35 -27.25
C CYS A 2 -15.75 37.28 -26.49
N ALA A 3 -15.57 36.28 -25.62
CA ALA A 3 -14.29 36.07 -24.94
C ALA A 3 -13.18 35.92 -25.99
N THR A 4 -12.14 36.74 -25.87
CA THR A 4 -10.97 36.71 -26.78
C THR A 4 -10.37 35.31 -26.79
N LYS A 5 -9.80 34.88 -27.93
CA LYS A 5 -9.19 33.55 -28.11
C LYS A 5 -8.19 33.20 -26.98
N LYS A 6 -7.46 34.21 -26.50
CA LYS A 6 -6.54 34.11 -25.35
C LYS A 6 -7.26 33.76 -24.04
N ASN A 7 -8.41 34.38 -23.77
CA ASN A 7 -9.17 34.13 -22.54
C ASN A 7 -9.78 32.72 -22.52
N ARG A 8 -10.22 32.21 -23.69
CA ARG A 8 -10.67 30.80 -23.81
C ARG A 8 -9.54 29.80 -23.55
N ASN A 9 -8.35 30.06 -24.07
CA ASN A 9 -7.19 29.19 -23.84
C ASN A 9 -6.79 29.14 -22.36
N ASN A 10 -6.77 30.30 -21.68
CA ASN A 10 -6.48 30.35 -20.24
C ASN A 10 -7.52 29.57 -19.43
N LEU A 11 -8.81 29.69 -19.76
CA LEU A 11 -9.87 28.94 -19.09
C LEU A 11 -9.70 27.42 -19.27
N LEU A 12 -9.36 26.96 -20.48
CA LEU A 12 -9.12 25.55 -20.76
C LEU A 12 -7.89 25.01 -20.00
N THR A 13 -6.81 25.78 -19.96
CA THR A 13 -5.62 25.43 -19.17
C THR A 13 -5.94 25.34 -17.69
N TYR A 14 -6.69 26.30 -17.15
CA TYR A 14 -7.11 26.28 -15.75
C TYR A 14 -8.00 25.07 -15.45
N GLY A 15 -8.94 24.73 -16.34
CA GLY A 15 -9.78 23.54 -16.19
C GLY A 15 -8.97 22.24 -16.13
N LYS A 16 -7.96 22.08 -17.00
CA LYS A 16 -7.04 20.93 -16.97
C LYS A 16 -6.24 20.88 -15.66
N TYR A 17 -5.72 22.03 -15.23
CA TYR A 17 -4.97 22.14 -13.98
C TYR A 17 -5.83 21.74 -12.77
N TYR A 18 -7.07 22.23 -12.72
CA TYR A 18 -8.02 21.91 -11.67
C TYR A 18 -8.36 20.40 -11.63
N GLN A 19 -8.60 19.78 -12.80
CA GLN A 19 -8.83 18.34 -12.91
C GLN A 19 -7.65 17.51 -12.38
N LEU A 20 -6.40 17.95 -12.64
CA LEU A 20 -5.22 17.26 -12.11
C LEU A 20 -5.15 17.34 -10.58
N ILE A 21 -5.48 18.49 -9.98
CA ILE A 21 -5.54 18.65 -8.52
C ILE A 21 -6.61 17.74 -7.91
N GLU A 22 -7.82 17.73 -8.49
CA GLU A 22 -8.89 16.85 -8.02
C GLU A 22 -8.50 15.38 -8.16
N GLY A 23 -7.84 14.99 -9.25
CA GLY A 23 -7.29 13.64 -9.43
C GLY A 23 -6.30 13.26 -8.33
N ILE A 24 -5.37 14.15 -7.98
CA ILE A 24 -4.40 13.91 -6.89
C ILE A 24 -5.12 13.69 -5.55
N LYS A 25 -6.11 14.54 -5.22
CA LYS A 25 -6.92 14.41 -4.00
C LYS A 25 -7.72 13.11 -3.99
N TYR A 26 -8.32 12.75 -5.12
CA TYR A 26 -9.06 11.51 -5.28
C TYR A 26 -8.17 10.30 -5.02
N PHE A 27 -7.00 10.23 -5.67
CA PHE A 27 -6.07 9.12 -5.45
C PHE A 27 -5.57 9.06 -4.00
N GLN A 28 -5.32 10.20 -3.34
CA GLN A 28 -4.93 10.21 -1.93
C GLN A 28 -6.04 9.68 -1.00
N THR A 29 -7.30 10.01 -1.30
CA THR A 29 -8.47 9.52 -0.57
C THR A 29 -8.60 8.01 -0.74
N GLU A 30 -8.53 7.53 -1.99
CA GLU A 30 -8.54 6.10 -2.33
C GLU A 30 -7.44 5.31 -1.61
N GLN A 31 -6.21 5.82 -1.60
CA GLN A 31 -5.10 5.21 -0.86
C GLN A 31 -5.37 5.12 0.64
N THR A 32 -6.12 6.07 1.20
CA THR A 32 -6.50 6.08 2.62
C THR A 32 -7.60 5.06 2.91
N ILE A 33 -8.60 4.96 2.02
CA ILE A 33 -9.64 3.93 2.08
C ILE A 33 -9.03 2.53 2.03
N ILE A 34 -8.09 2.28 1.10
CA ILE A 34 -7.39 0.98 1.01
C ILE A 34 -6.69 0.62 2.33
N ARG A 35 -5.98 1.57 2.96
CA ARG A 35 -5.32 1.32 4.25
C ARG A 35 -6.31 1.07 5.39
N PHE A 36 -7.46 1.73 5.36
CA PHE A 36 -8.53 1.48 6.32
C PHE A 36 -9.12 0.07 6.13
N GLU A 37 -9.35 -0.36 4.90
CA GLU A 37 -9.77 -1.73 4.58
C GLU A 37 -8.75 -2.78 5.06
N VAL A 38 -7.46 -2.54 4.84
CA VAL A 38 -6.38 -3.42 5.32
C VAL A 38 -6.42 -3.55 6.85
N SER A 39 -6.61 -2.43 7.55
CA SER A 39 -6.78 -2.43 9.00
C SER A 39 -8.03 -3.22 9.43
N ARG A 40 -9.13 -3.11 8.69
CA ARG A 40 -10.37 -3.88 8.94
C ARG A 40 -10.19 -5.37 8.68
N ILE A 41 -9.46 -5.76 7.63
CA ILE A 41 -9.14 -7.17 7.34
C ILE A 41 -8.31 -7.75 8.49
N LEU A 42 -7.28 -7.02 8.94
CA LEU A 42 -6.44 -7.44 10.06
C LEU A 42 -7.26 -7.59 11.35
N LEU A 43 -8.05 -6.56 11.71
CA LEU A 43 -8.90 -6.59 12.90
C LEU A 43 -9.96 -7.69 12.81
N GLY A 44 -10.62 -7.84 11.66
CA GLY A 44 -11.60 -8.89 11.40
C GLY A 44 -10.99 -10.28 11.55
N THR A 45 -9.75 -10.47 11.10
CA THR A 45 -9.01 -11.72 11.32
C THR A 45 -8.82 -12.01 12.81
N PHE A 46 -8.41 -11.00 13.60
CA PHE A 46 -8.31 -11.16 15.05
C PHE A 46 -9.64 -11.49 15.71
N VAL A 47 -10.73 -10.82 15.31
CA VAL A 47 -12.07 -11.07 15.84
C VAL A 47 -12.55 -12.48 15.50
N ILE A 48 -12.35 -12.94 14.27
CA ILE A 48 -12.72 -14.30 13.85
C ILE A 48 -11.95 -15.34 14.65
N ILE A 49 -10.63 -15.19 14.77
CA ILE A 49 -9.79 -16.15 15.50
C ILE A 49 -10.09 -16.13 17.00
N GLY A 50 -10.26 -14.94 17.59
CA GLY A 50 -10.68 -14.80 18.98
C GLY A 50 -12.05 -15.43 19.23
N ALA A 51 -13.04 -15.16 18.37
CA ALA A 51 -14.36 -15.76 18.46
C ALA A 51 -14.31 -17.28 18.34
N LEU A 52 -13.50 -17.83 17.43
CA LEU A 52 -13.31 -19.28 17.29
C LEU A 52 -12.67 -19.91 18.53
N TYR A 53 -11.73 -19.20 19.17
CA TYR A 53 -11.11 -19.65 20.42
C TYR A 53 -12.12 -19.68 21.58
N PHE A 54 -12.94 -18.63 21.72
CA PHE A 54 -13.96 -18.54 22.77
C PHE A 54 -15.21 -19.42 22.49
N ALA A 55 -15.56 -19.63 21.22
CA ALA A 55 -16.68 -20.50 20.82
C ALA A 55 -16.33 -22.00 20.89
N GLY A 56 -15.05 -22.34 21.13
CA GLY A 56 -14.49 -23.69 21.18
C GLY A 56 -14.99 -24.60 22.31
N VAL A 57 -16.20 -24.39 22.83
CA VAL A 57 -16.77 -25.19 23.92
C VAL A 57 -17.69 -26.32 23.43
N HIS A 58 -18.22 -26.34 22.18
CA HIS A 58 -19.32 -27.27 21.84
C HIS A 58 -19.39 -27.96 20.44
N LEU A 59 -18.34 -27.98 19.61
CA LEU A 59 -18.42 -28.64 18.28
C LEU A 59 -17.40 -29.79 18.13
N SER A 60 -17.87 -31.03 18.32
CA SER A 60 -17.07 -32.28 18.30
C SER A 60 -16.36 -32.60 16.97
N HIS A 61 -16.71 -31.93 15.87
CA HIS A 61 -16.12 -32.13 14.55
C HIS A 61 -15.37 -30.91 14.00
N PHE A 62 -15.30 -29.81 14.76
CA PHE A 62 -14.67 -28.58 14.31
C PHE A 62 -13.30 -28.43 14.98
N HIS A 63 -12.24 -28.37 14.16
CA HIS A 63 -10.89 -28.11 14.66
C HIS A 63 -10.57 -26.61 14.52
N PRO A 64 -10.88 -25.77 15.53
CA PRO A 64 -10.68 -24.32 15.45
C PRO A 64 -9.24 -23.95 15.07
N MET A 65 -8.25 -24.76 15.47
CA MET A 65 -6.84 -24.56 15.11
C MET A 65 -6.57 -24.61 13.59
N ARG A 66 -7.31 -25.43 12.82
CA ARG A 66 -7.13 -25.48 11.36
C ARG A 66 -7.62 -24.20 10.68
N ILE A 67 -8.70 -23.61 11.19
CA ILE A 67 -9.26 -22.38 10.64
C ILE A 67 -8.39 -21.18 11.02
N SER A 68 -7.81 -21.19 12.22
CA SER A 68 -6.81 -20.20 12.65
C SER A 68 -5.52 -20.22 11.83
N ILE A 69 -5.29 -21.24 11.00
CA ILE A 69 -4.22 -21.27 9.98
C ILE A 69 -4.72 -20.69 8.65
N ILE A 70 -5.91 -21.10 8.19
CA ILE A 70 -6.45 -20.73 6.88
C ILE A 70 -6.86 -19.26 6.81
N VAL A 71 -7.53 -18.74 7.84
CA VAL A 71 -8.07 -17.37 7.85
C VAL A 71 -6.94 -16.32 7.72
N PRO A 72 -5.83 -16.39 8.47
CA PRO A 72 -4.70 -15.48 8.25
C PRO A 72 -4.09 -15.59 6.85
N ILE A 73 -4.01 -16.78 6.27
CA ILE A 73 -3.45 -16.95 4.91
C ILE A 73 -4.33 -16.22 3.88
N LEU A 74 -5.66 -16.36 3.97
CA LEU A 74 -6.59 -15.62 3.11
C LEU A 74 -6.47 -14.11 3.31
N ALA A 75 -6.35 -13.66 4.56
CA ALA A 75 -6.13 -12.26 4.89
C ALA A 75 -4.80 -11.72 4.33
N ILE A 76 -3.72 -12.51 4.35
CA ILE A 76 -2.43 -12.15 3.74
C ILE A 76 -2.59 -11.92 2.24
N ILE A 77 -3.29 -12.81 1.53
CA ILE A 77 -3.52 -12.67 0.08
C ILE A 77 -4.28 -11.36 -0.21
N LEU A 78 -5.34 -11.06 0.54
CA LEU A 78 -6.13 -9.83 0.38
C LEU A 78 -5.33 -8.57 0.70
N ILE A 79 -4.54 -8.59 1.77
CA ILE A 79 -3.67 -7.45 2.12
C ILE A 79 -2.59 -7.27 1.04
N HIS A 80 -2.08 -8.35 0.47
CA HIS A 80 -1.10 -8.29 -0.61
C HIS A 80 -1.67 -7.68 -1.89
N THR A 81 -2.88 -8.05 -2.31
CA THR A 81 -3.53 -7.44 -3.48
C THR A 81 -3.80 -5.94 -3.25
N ARG A 82 -4.27 -5.56 -2.06
CA ARG A 82 -4.45 -4.15 -1.67
C ARG A 82 -3.14 -3.36 -1.63
N MET A 83 -2.04 -3.98 -1.18
CA MET A 83 -0.71 -3.37 -1.23
C MET A 83 -0.30 -3.07 -2.68
N ILE A 84 -0.54 -3.99 -3.60
CA ILE A 84 -0.25 -3.78 -5.03
C ILE A 84 -1.08 -2.62 -5.59
N GLU A 85 -2.37 -2.56 -5.26
CA GLU A 85 -3.24 -1.48 -5.71
C GLU A 85 -2.78 -0.10 -5.20
N ASP A 86 -2.48 0.03 -3.90
CA ASP A 86 -2.03 1.28 -3.28
C ASP A 86 -0.66 1.72 -3.84
N LEU A 87 0.33 0.81 -3.86
CA LEU A 87 1.72 1.14 -4.17
C LEU A 87 2.04 1.16 -5.67
N ILE A 88 1.42 0.31 -6.48
CA ILE A 88 1.73 0.22 -7.91
C ILE A 88 0.82 1.12 -8.71
N ILE A 89 -0.49 1.03 -8.48
CA ILE A 89 -1.47 1.68 -9.35
C ILE A 89 -1.70 3.12 -8.88
N LYS A 90 -2.22 3.27 -7.65
CA LYS A 90 -2.67 4.59 -7.16
C LYS A 90 -1.50 5.55 -6.94
N GLU A 91 -0.38 5.07 -6.41
CA GLU A 91 0.82 5.91 -6.22
C GLU A 91 1.40 6.39 -7.55
N ARG A 92 1.46 5.53 -8.58
CA ARG A 92 1.94 5.95 -9.92
C ARG A 92 1.02 6.98 -10.57
N LEU A 93 -0.30 6.75 -10.50
CA LEU A 93 -1.28 7.70 -11.04
C LEU A 93 -1.18 9.06 -10.33
N ARG A 94 -1.07 9.06 -9.00
CA ARG A 94 -0.87 10.28 -8.21
C ARG A 94 0.40 11.02 -8.61
N ILE A 95 1.52 10.32 -8.73
CA ILE A 95 2.80 10.93 -9.13
C ILE A 95 2.73 11.49 -10.55
N SER A 96 2.08 10.78 -11.48
CA SER A 96 1.89 11.24 -12.86
C SER A 96 1.07 12.54 -12.92
N SER A 97 -0.10 12.57 -12.26
CA SER A 97 -0.94 13.76 -12.19
C SER A 97 -0.22 14.94 -11.52
N PHE A 98 0.54 14.67 -10.46
CA PHE A 98 1.33 15.69 -9.76
C PHE A 98 2.46 16.25 -10.65
N ALA A 99 3.16 15.41 -11.40
CA ALA A 99 4.20 15.85 -12.33
C ALA A 99 3.62 16.73 -13.46
N GLN A 100 2.46 16.36 -14.01
CA GLN A 100 1.77 17.16 -15.03
C GLN A 100 1.30 18.50 -14.46
N ALA A 101 0.79 18.52 -13.24
CA ALA A 101 0.36 19.75 -12.58
C ALA A 101 1.52 20.72 -12.35
N ILE A 102 2.70 20.23 -11.93
CA ILE A 102 3.91 21.05 -11.79
C ILE A 102 4.35 21.60 -13.15
N LYS A 103 4.33 20.78 -14.21
CA LYS A 103 4.70 21.22 -15.54
C LYS A 103 3.80 22.38 -16.02
N LEU A 104 2.49 22.27 -15.79
CA LEU A 104 1.53 23.33 -16.08
C LEU A 104 1.81 24.61 -15.28
N GLU A 105 2.14 24.50 -13.98
CA GLU A 105 2.53 25.65 -13.15
C GLU A 105 3.80 26.35 -13.66
N GLN A 106 4.75 25.59 -14.22
CA GLN A 106 5.99 26.13 -14.78
C GLN A 106 5.79 26.79 -16.14
N GLU A 107 4.90 26.26 -16.98
CA GLU A 107 4.60 26.81 -18.31
C GLU A 107 3.70 28.06 -18.23
N HIS A 108 3.02 28.28 -17.10
CA HIS A 108 2.03 29.34 -16.94
C HIS A 108 2.16 30.07 -15.59
N ASP A 109 2.91 31.17 -15.57
CA ASP A 109 3.17 31.98 -14.37
C ASP A 109 1.91 32.51 -13.65
N TRP A 110 0.79 32.62 -14.36
CA TRP A 110 -0.48 33.08 -13.80
C TRP A 110 -1.22 31.99 -13.02
N LEU A 111 -0.80 30.71 -13.11
CA LEU A 111 -1.36 29.64 -12.30
C LEU A 111 -0.83 29.69 -10.86
N PRO A 112 -1.63 29.26 -9.87
CA PRO A 112 -1.17 29.17 -8.49
C PRO A 112 -0.07 28.11 -8.36
N LYS A 113 1.05 28.45 -7.69
CA LYS A 113 2.21 27.56 -7.49
C LYS A 113 1.99 26.54 -6.36
N TYR A 114 0.79 25.97 -6.27
CA TYR A 114 0.38 25.08 -5.17
C TYR A 114 1.21 23.79 -5.13
N ASN A 115 1.32 23.09 -6.27
CA ASN A 115 2.02 21.80 -6.34
C ASN A 115 3.54 21.99 -6.26
N THR A 116 4.05 23.08 -6.82
CA THR A 116 5.48 23.45 -6.72
C THR A 116 5.87 23.73 -5.26
N ASN A 117 5.03 24.46 -4.51
CA ASN A 117 5.24 24.70 -3.08
C ASN A 117 5.09 23.42 -2.25
N MET A 118 4.07 22.60 -2.52
CA MET A 118 3.93 21.27 -1.89
C MET A 118 5.14 20.37 -2.19
N PHE A 119 5.71 20.45 -3.38
CA PHE A 119 6.91 19.69 -3.72
C PHE A 119 8.11 20.19 -2.92
N HIS A 120 8.34 21.50 -2.88
CA HIS A 120 9.46 22.08 -2.13
C HIS A 120 9.41 21.77 -0.62
N HIS A 121 8.23 21.86 -0.01
CA HIS A 121 8.04 21.54 1.40
C HIS A 121 7.97 20.01 1.65
N GLY A 122 7.37 19.25 0.73
CA GLY A 122 7.09 17.83 0.88
C GLY A 122 8.23 16.88 0.46
N VAL A 123 9.26 17.33 -0.26
CA VAL A 123 10.40 16.47 -0.65
C VAL A 123 11.17 15.91 0.56
N LYS A 124 11.18 16.61 1.70
CA LYS A 124 11.77 16.10 2.95
C LYS A 124 10.93 15.01 3.62
N GLU A 125 9.62 14.99 3.44
CA GLU A 125 8.72 13.99 4.06
C GLU A 125 8.38 12.82 3.12
N HIS A 126 8.34 13.05 1.79
CA HIS A 126 7.88 12.04 0.84
C HIS A 126 8.91 10.94 0.53
N HIS A 127 10.22 11.18 0.66
CA HIS A 127 11.23 10.13 0.49
C HIS A 127 11.11 9.01 1.54
N GLY A 128 10.53 9.29 2.72
CA GLY A 128 10.19 8.29 3.73
C GLY A 128 8.80 7.68 3.56
N SER A 129 7.87 8.35 2.87
CA SER A 129 6.46 7.95 2.82
C SER A 129 6.22 6.59 2.13
N GLY A 130 6.93 6.31 1.03
CA GLY A 130 6.82 5.01 0.34
C GLY A 130 7.33 3.86 1.19
N HIS A 131 8.48 4.03 1.85
CA HIS A 131 9.04 3.03 2.77
C HIS A 131 8.14 2.81 3.99
N ARG A 132 7.53 3.88 4.54
CA ARG A 132 6.60 3.78 5.66
C ARG A 132 5.34 3.00 5.29
N LYS A 133 4.76 3.27 4.11
CA LYS A 133 3.61 2.51 3.59
C LYS A 133 3.95 1.03 3.43
N VAL A 134 5.09 0.71 2.83
CA VAL A 134 5.55 -0.67 2.65
C VAL A 134 5.76 -1.38 3.97
N LYS A 135 6.42 -0.72 4.94
CA LYS A 135 6.58 -1.25 6.30
C LYS A 135 5.25 -1.51 7.00
N TYR A 136 4.24 -0.67 6.79
CA TYR A 136 2.90 -0.89 7.31
C TYR A 136 2.29 -2.20 6.75
N TYR A 137 2.27 -2.39 5.43
CA TYR A 137 1.75 -3.62 4.82
C TYR A 137 2.54 -4.87 5.25
N LEU A 138 3.87 -4.78 5.24
CA LEU A 138 4.73 -5.88 5.68
C LEU A 138 4.52 -6.20 7.16
N GLY A 139 4.30 -5.18 8.00
CA GLY A 139 3.95 -5.35 9.41
C GLY A 139 2.63 -6.11 9.59
N CYS A 140 1.58 -5.73 8.85
CA CYS A 140 0.30 -6.44 8.88
C CYS A 140 0.44 -7.91 8.42
N ILE A 141 1.15 -8.15 7.32
CA ILE A 141 1.44 -9.50 6.82
C ILE A 141 2.25 -10.29 7.86
N GLY A 142 3.27 -9.69 8.47
CA GLY A 142 4.10 -10.33 9.49
C GLY A 142 3.31 -10.77 10.72
N ILE A 143 2.36 -9.94 11.18
CA ILE A 143 1.47 -10.30 12.28
C ILE A 143 0.60 -11.51 11.91
N LEU A 144 -0.04 -11.49 10.74
CA LEU A 144 -0.86 -12.62 10.27
C LEU A 144 -0.03 -13.90 10.08
N MET A 145 1.20 -13.74 9.59
CA MET A 145 2.15 -14.84 9.44
C MET A 145 2.45 -15.48 10.79
N LEU A 146 2.68 -14.67 11.83
CA LEU A 146 2.94 -15.13 13.19
C LEU A 146 1.73 -15.84 13.80
N ILE A 147 0.52 -15.36 13.56
CA ILE A 147 -0.72 -16.02 14.01
C ILE A 147 -0.89 -17.40 13.34
N SER A 148 -0.64 -17.49 12.04
CA SER A 148 -0.71 -18.76 11.31
C SER A 148 0.36 -19.75 11.80
N ALA A 149 1.60 -19.28 12.00
CA ALA A 149 2.70 -20.11 12.48
C ALA A 149 2.44 -20.62 13.91
N THR A 150 1.97 -19.76 14.82
CA THR A 150 1.61 -20.17 16.18
C THR A 150 0.45 -21.16 16.20
N SER A 151 -0.58 -20.95 15.37
CA SER A 151 -1.70 -21.89 15.21
C SER A 151 -1.25 -23.24 14.65
N PHE A 152 -0.28 -23.24 13.73
CA PHE A 152 0.32 -24.46 13.20
C PHE A 152 1.13 -25.22 14.26
N CYS A 153 1.98 -24.52 15.04
CA CYS A 153 2.74 -25.11 16.14
C CYS A 153 1.85 -25.77 17.21
N LEU A 154 0.68 -25.20 17.46
CA LEU A 154 -0.28 -25.69 18.46
C LEU A 154 -1.23 -26.77 17.91
N SER A 155 -1.15 -27.09 16.63
CA SER A 155 -2.02 -28.09 16.02
C SER A 155 -1.50 -29.51 16.19
N ASP A 156 -2.38 -30.50 16.29
CA ASP A 156 -2.02 -31.92 16.39
C ASP A 156 -1.24 -32.46 15.17
N LEU A 157 -1.10 -31.66 14.11
CA LEU A 157 -0.36 -32.00 12.89
C LEU A 157 1.16 -32.04 13.12
N THR A 158 1.66 -31.44 14.20
CA THR A 158 3.10 -31.26 14.43
C THR A 158 3.64 -32.19 15.52
N LYS A 159 3.28 -33.48 15.48
CA LYS A 159 3.86 -34.50 16.38
C LYS A 159 5.37 -34.72 16.15
N ASN A 160 5.89 -34.27 15.01
CA ASN A 160 7.30 -34.42 14.65
C ASN A 160 8.02 -33.07 14.65
N TYR A 161 8.87 -32.86 15.67
CA TYR A 161 9.62 -31.61 15.87
C TYR A 161 10.53 -31.24 14.69
N TYR A 162 11.02 -32.22 13.92
CA TYR A 162 11.84 -31.97 12.73
C TYR A 162 11.04 -31.37 11.56
N ILE A 163 9.79 -31.79 11.39
CA ILE A 163 8.90 -31.24 10.35
C ILE A 163 8.50 -29.81 10.73
N LEU A 164 8.26 -29.58 12.03
CA LEU A 164 7.94 -28.25 12.55
C LEU A 164 9.11 -27.27 12.36
N SER A 165 10.33 -27.66 12.72
CA SER A 165 11.50 -26.78 12.57
C SER A 165 11.81 -26.45 11.12
N LEU A 166 11.69 -27.43 10.21
CA LEU A 166 11.82 -27.22 8.77
C LEU A 166 10.76 -26.24 8.25
N PHE A 167 9.50 -26.40 8.67
CA PHE A 167 8.40 -25.52 8.27
C PHE A 167 8.63 -24.09 8.75
N ILE A 168 9.00 -23.88 10.02
CA ILE A 168 9.31 -22.55 10.57
C ILE A 168 10.47 -21.90 9.80
N LEU A 169 11.54 -22.64 9.52
CA LEU A 169 12.69 -22.14 8.75
C LEU A 169 12.29 -21.74 7.33
N LEU A 170 11.52 -22.57 6.62
CA LEU A 170 11.00 -22.24 5.29
C LEU A 170 10.11 -21.00 5.35
N TYR A 171 9.23 -20.92 6.34
CA TYR A 171 8.27 -19.84 6.49
C TYR A 171 8.95 -18.49 6.78
N VAL A 172 9.91 -18.46 7.70
CA VAL A 172 10.74 -17.27 7.99
C VAL A 172 11.63 -16.93 6.78
N GLY A 173 12.19 -17.93 6.11
CA GLY A 173 13.01 -17.75 4.90
C GLY A 173 12.21 -17.08 3.77
N ILE A 174 11.01 -17.58 3.48
CA ILE A 174 10.11 -17.01 2.48
C ILE A 174 9.73 -15.58 2.87
N TYR A 175 9.36 -15.34 4.12
CA TYR A 175 8.98 -13.99 4.59
C TYR A 175 10.14 -13.00 4.47
N THR A 176 11.35 -13.37 4.90
CA THR A 176 12.53 -12.49 4.85
C THR A 176 12.97 -12.23 3.41
N LEU A 177 12.92 -13.24 2.54
CA LEU A 177 13.16 -13.06 1.10
C LEU A 177 12.12 -12.11 0.49
N TYR A 178 10.84 -12.34 0.76
CA TYR A 178 9.74 -11.51 0.29
C TYR A 178 9.85 -10.06 0.78
N TYR A 179 10.20 -9.85 2.06
CA TYR A 179 10.44 -8.55 2.65
C TYR A 179 11.58 -7.81 1.93
N ARG A 180 12.71 -8.48 1.71
CA ARG A 180 13.86 -7.91 1.00
C ARG A 180 13.52 -7.57 -0.45
N LEU A 181 12.88 -8.49 -1.17
CA LEU A 181 12.47 -8.27 -2.56
C LEU A 181 11.53 -7.08 -2.69
N THR A 182 10.55 -6.96 -1.79
CA THR A 182 9.59 -5.84 -1.79
C THR A 182 10.28 -4.51 -1.53
N ILE A 183 11.20 -4.43 -0.57
CA ILE A 183 11.96 -3.20 -0.29
C ILE A 183 12.85 -2.81 -1.47
N VAL A 184 13.60 -3.77 -2.02
CA VAL A 184 14.48 -3.53 -3.18
C VAL A 184 13.66 -3.06 -4.38
N TRP A 185 12.51 -3.70 -4.63
CA TRP A 185 11.60 -3.34 -5.71
C TRP A 185 11.11 -1.90 -5.58
N VAL A 186 10.65 -1.50 -4.39
CA VAL A 186 10.20 -0.12 -4.09
C VAL A 186 11.33 0.88 -4.22
N GLY A 187 12.51 0.57 -3.68
CA GLY A 187 13.71 1.40 -3.81
C GLY A 187 14.08 1.65 -5.28
N LYS A 188 14.03 0.60 -6.09
CA LYS A 188 14.30 0.68 -7.54
C LYS A 188 13.24 1.51 -8.27
N THR A 189 11.95 1.39 -7.90
CA THR A 189 10.88 2.21 -8.49
C THR A 189 11.05 3.68 -8.15
N SER A 190 11.37 3.99 -6.89
CA SER A 190 11.63 5.36 -6.44
C SER A 190 12.84 5.99 -7.15
N SER A 191 13.91 5.21 -7.37
CA SER A 191 15.11 5.64 -8.11
C SER A 191 14.83 5.92 -9.59
N MET A 192 13.98 5.13 -10.24
CA MET A 192 13.57 5.40 -11.63
C MET A 192 12.78 6.71 -11.74
N ILE A 193 11.89 6.98 -10.78
CA ILE A 193 11.09 8.21 -10.76
C ILE A 193 11.97 9.45 -10.51
N SER A 194 13.00 9.36 -9.66
CA SER A 194 13.93 10.48 -9.44
C SER A 194 14.83 10.74 -10.67
N LYS A 195 15.25 9.69 -11.39
CA LYS A 195 16.01 9.85 -12.65
C LYS A 195 15.19 10.47 -13.77
N LEU A 196 13.89 10.18 -13.85
CA LEU A 196 12.98 10.83 -14.79
C LEU A 196 12.80 12.32 -14.47
N LYS A 197 12.81 12.70 -13.18
CA LYS A 197 12.78 14.12 -12.75
C LYS A 197 14.06 14.88 -13.13
N GLY A 198 15.23 14.26 -13.00
CA GLY A 198 16.51 14.89 -13.38
C GLY A 198 16.68 15.14 -14.88
N LYS A 199 15.93 14.44 -15.73
CA LYS A 199 15.97 14.58 -17.20
C LYS A 199 15.04 15.67 -17.75
N HIS A 200 14.17 16.26 -16.93
CA HIS A 200 13.27 17.37 -17.30
C HIS A 200 13.55 18.67 -16.55
N GLY A 201 14.62 18.70 -15.75
CA GLY A 201 15.09 19.89 -15.02
C GLY A 201 16.34 20.54 -15.63
N LYS A 202 16.62 20.31 -16.91
CA LYS A 202 17.63 21.04 -17.69
C LYS A 202 16.99 21.52 -18.99
#